data_AF-A0A923WJF2-F1
#
_entry.id   AF-A0A923WJF2-F1
#
_cell.length_a   1.000
_cell.length_b   1.000
_cell.length_c   1.000
_cell.angle_alpha   90.00
_cell.angle_beta   90.00
_cell.angle_gamma   90.00
#
_symmetry.space_group_name_H-M   'P 1'
#
loop_
_entity.id
_entity.type
_entity.pdbx_description
1 polymer ?
#
loop_
_entity_poly.entity_id
_entity_poly.type
_entity_poly.pdbx_seq_one_letter_code
_entity_poly.pdbx_strand_id
1 'polypeptide(L)' 'MPPPDALAARPQLCFGLVRHTRLRPVRNAFAYRSYYLRLPLRSLGAAVFGCALFSRNRFNLLSFVDADHGDGKQPLLDWI' A
#
# COMPACT_ATOMS: atom_id res chain seq x y z
N MET A 1 -18.51 0.21 17.82
CA MET A 1 -17.43 0.77 16.99
C MET A 1 -16.12 0.16 17.47
N PRO A 2 -15.31 -0.50 16.63
CA PRO A 2 -14.00 -1.00 17.08
C PRO A 2 -13.12 0.20 17.50
N PRO A 3 -12.23 0.03 18.49
CA PRO A 3 -11.31 1.10 18.88
C PRO A 3 -10.43 1.53 17.70
N PRO A 4 -10.04 2.82 17.60
CA PRO A 4 -9.30 3.36 16.46
C PRO A 4 -8.00 2.59 16.16
N ASP A 5 -7.34 2.04 17.18
CA ASP A 5 -6.12 1.24 17.04
C ASP A 5 -6.35 -0.15 16.40
N ALA A 6 -7.55 -0.72 16.52
CA ALA A 6 -7.84 -2.02 15.91
C ALA A 6 -7.98 -1.95 14.38
N LEU A 7 -8.35 -0.79 13.84
CA LEU A 7 -8.31 -0.49 12.40
C LEU A 7 -6.88 -0.26 11.90
N ALA A 8 -5.98 0.22 12.76
CA ALA A 8 -4.59 0.47 12.43
C ALA A 8 -3.78 -0.82 12.21
N ALA A 9 -4.25 -1.97 12.73
CA ALA A 9 -3.56 -3.25 12.61
C ALA A 9 -3.94 -4.09 11.37
N ARG A 10 -4.87 -3.62 10.52
CA ARG A 10 -5.32 -4.37 9.33
C ARG A 10 -4.80 -3.74 8.04
N PRO A 11 -4.48 -4.56 7.01
CA PRO A 11 -4.27 -4.05 5.66
C PRO A 11 -5.51 -3.29 5.17
N GLN A 12 -5.30 -2.20 4.45
CA GLN A 12 -6.38 -1.38 3.91
C GLN A 12 -6.14 -1.09 2.43
N LEU A 13 -7.22 -1.11 1.65
CA LEU A 13 -7.24 -0.63 0.27
C LEU A 13 -7.84 0.78 0.28
N CYS A 14 -7.01 1.76 0.00
CA CYS A 14 -7.37 3.17 -0.01
C CYS A 14 -7.62 3.63 -1.44
N PHE A 15 -8.65 4.45 -1.63
CA PHE A 15 -9.01 5.02 -2.94
C PHE A 15 -8.82 6.53 -2.91
N GLY A 16 -8.41 7.09 -4.04
CA GLY A 16 -8.18 8.52 -4.18
C GLY A 16 -8.39 9.00 -5.61
N LEU A 17 -8.31 10.33 -5.78
CA LEU A 17 -8.27 10.95 -7.09
C LEU A 17 -6.97 11.72 -7.23
N VAL A 18 -6.20 11.39 -8.25
CA VAL A 18 -5.04 12.18 -8.64
C VAL A 18 -5.52 13.25 -9.61
N ARG A 19 -5.17 14.51 -9.33
CA ARG A 19 -5.49 15.67 -10.16
C ARG A 19 -4.20 16.33 -10.59
N HIS A 20 -4.03 16.51 -11.88
CA HIS A 20 -2.94 17.29 -12.44
C HIS A 20 -3.51 18.47 -13.18
N THR A 21 -2.93 19.65 -12.96
CA THR A 21 -3.28 20.85 -13.71
C THR A 21 -2.00 21.51 -14.16
N ARG A 22 -1.73 21.45 -15.45
CA ARG A 22 -0.67 22.21 -16.10
C ARG A 22 -1.21 23.59 -16.44
N LEU A 23 -0.51 24.64 -16.01
CA LEU A 23 -0.97 26.03 -16.17
C LEU A 23 -0.43 26.71 -17.43
N ARG A 24 0.71 26.26 -17.99
CA ARG A 24 1.39 26.90 -19.12
C ARG A 24 2.14 25.89 -20.01
N PRO A 25 2.37 26.19 -21.30
CA PRO A 25 1.83 27.33 -22.06
C PRO A 25 0.32 27.26 -22.31
N VAL A 26 -0.27 26.06 -22.34
CA VAL A 26 -1.72 25.86 -22.44
C VAL A 26 -2.22 25.16 -21.17
N ARG A 27 -3.37 25.61 -20.67
CA ARG A 27 -4.00 25.01 -19.48
C ARG A 27 -4.57 23.63 -19.83
N ASN A 28 -4.00 22.60 -19.22
CA ASN A 28 -4.49 21.22 -19.35
C ASN A 28 -4.70 20.64 -17.96
N ALA A 29 -5.92 20.19 -17.68
CA ALA A 29 -6.26 19.55 -16.42
C ALA A 29 -6.79 18.14 -16.68
N PHE A 30 -6.32 17.18 -15.91
CA PHE A 30 -6.82 15.81 -15.93
C PHE A 30 -6.93 15.27 -14.51
N ALA A 31 -7.94 14.42 -14.32
CA ALA A 31 -8.20 13.79 -13.04
C ALA A 31 -8.55 12.32 -13.27
N TYR A 32 -7.96 11.43 -12.48
CA TYR A 32 -8.18 10.00 -12.59
C TYR A 32 -8.21 9.33 -11.22
N ARG A 33 -8.96 8.23 -11.15
CA ARG A 33 -9.07 7.41 -9.94
C ARG A 33 -7.77 6.65 -9.74
N SER A 34 -7.30 6.62 -8.51
CA SER A 34 -6.17 5.80 -8.07
C SER A 34 -6.56 5.02 -6.83
N TYR A 35 -5.77 3.99 -6.53
CA TYR A 35 -5.83 3.28 -5.26
C TYR A 35 -4.42 2.98 -4.78
N TYR A 36 -4.27 2.70 -3.48
CA TYR A 36 -3.03 2.23 -2.88
C TYR A 36 -3.34 1.33 -1.69
N LEU A 37 -2.37 0.51 -1.29
CA LEU A 37 -2.46 -0.34 -0.10
C LEU A 37 -1.77 0.36 1.08
N ARG A 38 -2.42 0.37 2.24
CA ARG A 38 -1.80 0.74 3.51
C ARG A 38 -1.59 -0.52 4.34
N LEU A 39 -0.32 -0.83 4.62
CA LEU A 39 0.10 -2.06 5.28
C LEU A 39 0.79 -1.74 6.61
N PRO A 40 0.17 -2.02 7.77
CA PRO A 40 0.80 -1.86 9.07
C PRO A 40 1.79 -3.01 9.36
N LEU A 41 2.96 -2.98 8.71
CA LEU A 41 3.90 -4.10 8.66
C LEU A 41 4.33 -4.60 10.05
N ARG A 42 4.59 -3.70 11.01
CA ARG A 42 4.98 -4.10 12.38
C ARG A 42 3.91 -4.92 13.09
N SER A 43 2.65 -4.52 12.97
CA SER A 43 1.52 -5.24 13.58
C SER A 43 1.21 -6.55 12.84
N LEU A 44 1.49 -6.61 11.54
CA LEU A 44 1.27 -7.80 10.72
C LEU A 44 2.37 -8.85 10.91
N GLY A 45 3.59 -8.45 11.25
CA GLY A 45 4.71 -9.38 11.39
C GLY A 45 4.88 -10.22 10.11
N ALA A 46 5.05 -11.53 10.26
CA ALA A 46 5.07 -12.50 9.14
C ALA A 46 3.70 -13.14 8.86
N ALA A 47 2.60 -12.59 9.39
CA ALA A 47 1.28 -13.20 9.29
C ALA A 47 0.78 -13.29 7.83
N VAL A 48 0.04 -14.36 7.56
CA VAL A 48 -0.63 -14.57 6.27
C VAL A 48 -1.84 -13.62 6.18
N PHE A 49 -1.95 -12.91 5.07
CA PHE A 49 -3.09 -12.04 4.82
C PHE A 49 -4.37 -12.86 4.60
N GLY A 50 -5.46 -12.50 5.28
CA GLY A 50 -6.77 -13.16 5.13
C GLY A 50 -7.52 -12.83 3.84
N CYS A 51 -6.83 -12.40 2.77
CA CYS A 51 -7.44 -11.98 1.51
C CYS A 51 -6.88 -12.82 0.35
N ALA A 52 -7.75 -13.50 -0.38
CA ALA A 52 -7.34 -14.40 -1.48
C ALA A 52 -6.64 -13.66 -2.64
N LEU A 53 -6.88 -12.36 -2.81
CA LEU A 53 -6.32 -11.54 -3.89
C LEU A 53 -5.03 -10.80 -3.50
N PHE A 54 -4.57 -10.97 -2.26
CA PHE A 54 -3.38 -10.28 -1.74
C PHE A 54 -2.41 -11.24 -1.07
N SER A 55 -1.11 -11.12 -1.38
CA SER A 55 -0.06 -11.94 -0.76
C SER A 55 1.22 -11.16 -0.47
N ARG A 56 1.98 -11.65 0.52
CA ARG A 56 3.35 -11.21 0.83
C ARG A 56 4.36 -12.20 0.26
N ASN A 57 5.45 -11.71 -0.35
CA ASN A 57 6.56 -12.52 -0.87
C ASN A 57 6.12 -13.69 -1.79
N ARG A 58 4.98 -13.51 -2.47
CA ARG A 58 4.38 -14.47 -3.40
C ARG A 58 3.56 -13.71 -4.45
N PHE A 59 3.53 -14.22 -5.67
CA PHE A 59 2.72 -13.69 -6.77
C PHE A 59 1.21 -13.85 -6.52
N ASN A 60 0.45 -12.77 -6.76
CA ASN A 60 -1.02 -12.71 -6.72
C ASN A 60 -1.48 -11.43 -7.45
N LEU A 61 -2.79 -11.16 -7.52
CA LEU A 61 -3.35 -9.96 -8.14
C LEU A 61 -2.76 -8.68 -7.53
N LEU A 62 -2.65 -8.65 -6.20
CA LEU A 62 -1.87 -7.67 -5.47
C LEU A 62 -0.78 -8.41 -4.68
N SER A 63 0.47 -8.07 -4.91
CA SER A 63 1.60 -8.69 -4.21
C SER A 63 2.48 -7.65 -3.56
N PHE A 64 2.92 -7.93 -2.34
CA PHE A 64 3.93 -7.15 -1.64
C PHE A 64 5.19 -7.99 -1.48
N VAL A 65 6.29 -7.60 -2.13
CA VAL A 65 7.58 -8.29 -2.03
C VAL A 65 8.51 -7.45 -1.18
N ASP A 66 9.00 -8.02 -0.08
CA ASP A 66 9.83 -7.32 0.90
C ASP A 66 11.12 -6.81 0.26
N ALA A 67 11.68 -7.55 -0.69
CA ALA A 67 12.92 -7.20 -1.41
C ALA A 67 12.81 -5.95 -2.31
N ASP A 68 11.59 -5.56 -2.70
CA ASP A 68 11.35 -4.34 -3.48
C ASP A 68 11.42 -3.06 -2.61
N HIS A 69 11.60 -3.23 -1.28
CA HIS A 69 11.53 -2.16 -0.29
C HIS A 69 12.77 -2.15 0.62
N GLY A 70 13.10 -0.99 1.17
CA GLY A 70 14.28 -0.83 2.02
C GLY A 70 15.58 -1.00 1.24
N ASP A 71 16.54 -1.75 1.80
CA ASP A 71 17.82 -2.04 1.16
C ASP A 71 17.82 -3.33 0.30
N GLY A 72 16.70 -4.08 0.33
CA GLY A 72 16.54 -5.36 -0.37
C GLY A 72 17.44 -6.49 0.13
N LYS A 73 18.20 -6.31 1.23
CA LYS A 73 19.16 -7.29 1.74
C LYS A 73 18.74 -7.86 3.08
N GLN A 74 18.26 -7.02 3.99
CA GLN A 74 17.75 -7.45 5.29
C GLN A 74 16.23 -7.58 5.26
N PRO A 75 15.62 -8.34 6.20
CA PRO A 75 14.17 -8.37 6.33
C PRO A 75 13.61 -6.95 6.46
N LEU A 76 12.58 -6.63 5.69
CA LEU A 76 12.02 -5.27 5.66
C LEU A 76 11.60 -4.77 7.05
N LEU A 77 11.14 -5.67 7.94
CA LEU A 77 10.76 -5.32 9.31
C LEU A 77 11.93 -4.84 10.16
N ASP A 78 13.15 -5.29 9.86
CA ASP A 78 14.38 -4.87 10.56
C ASP A 78 14.92 -3.56 9.98
N TRP A 79 14.53 -3.22 8.75
CA TRP A 79 14.91 -1.96 8.08
C TRP A 79 14.04 -0.76 8.50
N ILE A 80 12.75 -1.00 8.78
CA ILE A 80 11.82 0.05 9.22
C ILE A 80 11.92 0.30 10.72
#